data_AF-W2PGP2-F1
#
_entry.id   AF-W2PGP2-F1
#
_cell.length_a   1.000
_cell.length_b   1.000
_cell.length_c   1.000
_cell.angle_alpha   90.00
_cell.angle_beta   90.00
_cell.angle_gamma   90.00
#
_symmetry.space_group_name_H-M   'P 1'
#
loop_
_entity.id
_entity.type
_entity.pdbx_description
1 polymer ?
#
loop_
_entity_poly.entity_id
_entity_poly.type
_entity_poly.pdbx_seq_one_letter_code
_entity_poly.pdbx_strand_id
1 'polypeptide(L)'
;MQSPSVLRLLTISATASLAATITLAQQAGSNTAETHPSLTTQSCTSNGCTDEDTSIVLDANWRWLYKEGTSTNCYSGNEWDTDICSDPETCAPSCALDGADYTGTYGITADTDSLTLKLVTKGSYSTNIGSRVYVMESDDTYKAYKLLNQEFTFDVDVSNLDCGLNGALYFVDMDTDGGMSRFSGNAAGAKYGTGYCDAQCPQDLKFISGEANILNWTASATDSNSGTGKYGSCCAEMDIWESNSISNAYTSHP
;
A
#
# COMPACT_ATOMS: atom_id res chain seq x y z
N MET A 1 -50.21 -26.99 58.60
CA MET A 1 -48.99 -26.15 58.56
C MET A 1 -48.29 -26.45 57.24
N GLN A 2 -48.40 -25.52 56.28
CA GLN A 2 -47.99 -25.71 54.89
C GLN A 2 -46.47 -25.54 54.71
N SER A 3 -45.88 -26.39 53.87
CA SER A 3 -44.47 -26.39 53.48
C SER A 3 -44.10 -25.19 52.60
N PRO A 4 -42.86 -24.69 52.64
CA PRO A 4 -42.41 -23.63 51.76
C PRO A 4 -42.07 -24.19 50.37
N SER A 5 -42.50 -23.45 49.35
CA SER A 5 -42.28 -23.74 47.94
C SER A 5 -40.86 -23.34 47.53
N VAL A 6 -40.13 -24.26 46.89
CA VAL A 6 -38.77 -24.04 46.38
C VAL A 6 -38.86 -23.33 45.03
N LEU A 7 -38.46 -22.05 44.99
CA LEU A 7 -38.37 -21.26 43.76
C LEU A 7 -37.15 -21.72 42.95
N ARG A 8 -37.38 -22.42 41.83
CA ARG A 8 -36.33 -22.76 40.86
C ARG A 8 -36.01 -21.53 40.00
N LEU A 9 -34.81 -20.98 40.17
CA LEU A 9 -34.24 -20.00 39.25
C LEU A 9 -33.85 -20.72 37.94
N LEU A 10 -34.51 -20.39 36.83
CA LEU A 10 -34.08 -20.75 35.48
C LEU A 10 -33.08 -19.69 34.99
N THR A 11 -31.81 -20.07 34.89
CA THR A 11 -30.78 -19.26 34.23
C THR A 11 -30.91 -19.41 32.72
N ILE A 12 -31.52 -18.41 32.07
CA ILE A 12 -31.54 -18.29 30.61
C ILE A 12 -30.16 -17.76 30.19
N SER A 13 -29.31 -18.64 29.65
CA SER A 13 -28.05 -18.24 29.01
C SER A 13 -28.37 -17.71 27.63
N ALA A 14 -28.37 -16.38 27.47
CA ALA A 14 -28.48 -15.74 26.17
C ALA A 14 -27.12 -15.85 25.45
N THR A 15 -27.01 -16.76 24.50
CA THR A 15 -25.90 -16.81 23.54
C THR A 15 -26.02 -15.62 22.59
N ALA A 16 -25.30 -14.53 22.89
CA ALA A 16 -25.12 -13.43 21.96
C ALA A 16 -24.36 -13.95 20.74
N SER A 17 -25.07 -14.21 19.65
CA SER A 17 -24.45 -14.50 18.35
C SER A 17 -23.86 -13.20 17.84
N LEU A 18 -22.54 -13.07 17.90
CA LEU A 18 -21.80 -11.99 17.29
C LEU A 18 -21.93 -12.17 15.77
N ALA A 19 -22.95 -11.56 15.17
CA ALA A 19 -22.99 -11.41 13.72
C ALA A 19 -21.83 -10.51 13.35
N ALA A 20 -20.75 -11.09 12.82
CA ALA A 20 -19.70 -10.33 12.19
C ALA A 20 -20.35 -9.54 11.05
N THR A 21 -20.51 -8.23 11.26
CA THR A 21 -20.79 -7.31 10.17
C THR A 21 -19.64 -7.47 9.20
N ILE A 22 -19.89 -8.10 8.06
CA ILE A 22 -18.94 -8.15 6.95
C ILE A 22 -18.80 -6.70 6.49
N THR A 23 -17.73 -6.05 6.93
CA THR A 23 -17.41 -4.70 6.50
C THR A 23 -17.02 -4.77 5.04
N LEU A 24 -17.82 -4.11 4.20
CA LEU A 24 -17.59 -4.01 2.76
C LEU A 24 -16.37 -3.11 2.54
N ALA A 25 -15.23 -3.71 2.19
CA ALA A 25 -13.95 -3.03 2.08
C ALA A 25 -13.09 -3.61 0.97
N GLN A 26 -12.19 -2.84 0.37
CA GLN A 26 -11.07 -3.36 -0.42
C GLN A 26 -10.36 -4.47 0.35
N GLN A 27 -10.32 -5.66 -0.24
CA GLN A 27 -9.87 -6.87 0.43
C GLN A 27 -8.37 -7.13 0.24
N ALA A 28 -7.83 -7.94 1.14
CA ALA A 28 -6.53 -8.60 0.96
C ALA A 28 -6.72 -9.89 0.16
N GLY A 29 -5.95 -10.05 -0.91
CA GLY A 29 -5.91 -11.25 -1.74
C GLY A 29 -5.20 -12.41 -1.04
N SER A 30 -5.28 -13.59 -1.65
CA SER A 30 -4.71 -14.84 -1.12
C SER A 30 -4.16 -15.77 -2.20
N ASN A 31 -4.10 -15.33 -3.46
CA ASN A 31 -3.53 -16.13 -4.53
C ASN A 31 -1.99 -16.16 -4.42
N THR A 32 -1.40 -15.06 -3.98
CA THR A 32 0.03 -14.90 -3.70
C THR A 32 0.19 -14.51 -2.23
N ALA A 33 1.06 -15.21 -1.50
CA ALA A 33 1.38 -14.83 -0.14
C ALA A 33 2.13 -13.49 -0.13
N GLU A 34 1.69 -12.54 0.70
CA GLU A 34 2.46 -11.32 0.94
C GLU A 34 3.59 -11.61 1.93
N THR A 35 4.83 -11.35 1.52
CA THR A 35 6.03 -11.51 2.35
C THR A 35 6.95 -10.32 2.08
N HIS A 36 6.98 -9.37 3.01
CA HIS A 36 7.80 -8.15 2.89
C HIS A 36 9.28 -8.52 2.87
N PRO A 37 10.06 -8.06 1.86
CA PRO A 37 11.51 -8.19 1.88
C PRO A 37 12.10 -7.42 3.08
N SER A 38 12.90 -8.09 3.90
CA SER A 38 13.60 -7.45 5.02
C SER A 38 14.57 -6.40 4.51
N LEU A 39 14.66 -5.28 5.23
CA LEU A 39 15.61 -4.20 5.00
C LEU A 39 15.92 -3.59 6.36
N THR A 40 17.13 -3.75 6.88
CA THR A 40 17.55 -3.17 8.15
C THR A 40 17.76 -1.66 8.01
N THR A 41 17.02 -0.86 8.80
CA THR A 41 17.32 0.56 9.02
C THR A 41 18.08 0.75 10.32
N GLN A 42 18.56 1.96 10.59
CA GLN A 42 19.28 2.26 11.82
C GLN A 42 18.71 3.49 12.52
N SER A 43 18.65 3.43 13.86
CA SER A 43 18.36 4.57 14.72
C SER A 43 19.62 4.98 15.49
N CYS A 44 20.00 6.24 15.38
CA CYS A 44 21.28 6.74 15.89
C CYS A 44 21.12 7.73 17.04
N THR A 45 22.06 7.68 17.97
CA THR A 45 22.28 8.69 19.01
C THR A 45 23.73 9.17 18.95
N SER A 46 24.10 10.13 19.79
CA SER A 46 25.51 10.55 19.93
C SER A 46 26.46 9.40 20.33
N ASN A 47 25.92 8.28 20.83
CA ASN A 47 26.70 7.13 21.28
C ASN A 47 26.84 6.02 20.23
N GLY A 48 26.25 6.19 19.03
CA GLY A 48 26.24 5.20 17.96
C GLY A 48 24.83 4.86 17.47
N CYS A 49 24.76 3.92 16.53
CA CYS A 49 23.54 3.47 15.87
C CYS A 49 23.13 2.06 16.31
N THR A 50 21.83 1.80 16.32
CA THR A 50 21.23 0.48 16.59
C THR A 50 20.41 0.07 15.38
N ASP A 51 20.59 -1.17 14.94
CA ASP A 51 19.81 -1.78 13.87
C ASP A 51 18.33 -1.91 14.27
N GLU A 52 17.44 -1.60 13.33
CA GLU A 52 16.01 -1.79 13.42
C GLU A 52 15.59 -2.89 12.43
N ASP A 53 14.75 -3.81 12.89
CA ASP A 53 14.21 -4.90 12.05
C ASP A 53 13.02 -4.39 11.24
N THR A 54 13.33 -3.69 10.15
CA THR A 54 12.34 -3.16 9.21
C THR A 54 12.25 -4.02 7.95
N SER A 55 11.22 -3.76 7.15
CA SER A 55 11.03 -4.40 5.85
C SER A 55 10.43 -3.41 4.87
N ILE A 56 10.19 -3.83 3.63
CA ILE A 56 9.55 -3.00 2.61
C ILE A 56 8.27 -3.63 2.07
N VAL A 57 7.32 -2.78 1.69
CA VAL A 57 6.07 -3.20 1.06
C VAL A 57 5.87 -2.46 -0.27
N LEU A 58 5.41 -3.19 -1.28
CA LEU A 58 5.01 -2.61 -2.58
C LEU A 58 3.70 -1.83 -2.47
N ASP A 59 3.65 -0.66 -3.11
CA ASP A 59 2.46 0.16 -3.28
C ASP A 59 1.30 -0.60 -3.96
N ALA A 60 0.09 -0.34 -3.48
CA ALA A 60 -1.13 -1.00 -3.92
C ALA A 60 -1.41 -0.88 -5.44
N ASN A 61 -0.98 0.21 -6.09
CA ASN A 61 -1.26 0.46 -7.49
C ASN A 61 -0.54 -0.53 -8.43
N TRP A 62 0.59 -1.09 -8.00
CA TRP A 62 1.33 -2.10 -8.76
C TRP A 62 0.79 -3.51 -8.58
N ARG A 63 0.03 -3.76 -7.51
CA ARG A 63 -0.43 -5.10 -7.16
C ARG A 63 -1.47 -5.60 -8.16
N TRP A 64 -1.52 -6.92 -8.28
CA TRP A 64 -2.62 -7.58 -8.98
C TRP A 64 -3.93 -7.32 -8.24
N LEU A 65 -4.92 -6.80 -8.96
CA LEU A 65 -6.25 -6.53 -8.46
C LEU A 65 -7.28 -7.43 -9.14
N TYR A 66 -7.88 -8.32 -8.36
CA TYR A 66 -8.78 -9.34 -8.88
C TYR A 66 -10.03 -9.47 -8.02
N LYS A 67 -11.08 -10.03 -8.60
CA LYS A 67 -12.32 -10.30 -7.89
C LYS A 67 -12.10 -11.38 -6.84
N GLU A 68 -12.45 -11.07 -5.59
CA GLU A 68 -12.24 -11.94 -4.44
C GLU A 68 -12.75 -13.37 -4.70
N GLY A 69 -11.94 -14.37 -4.33
CA GLY A 69 -12.26 -15.79 -4.53
C GLY A 69 -12.15 -16.29 -5.97
N THR A 70 -11.62 -15.48 -6.90
CA THR A 70 -11.45 -15.86 -8.31
C THR A 70 -10.05 -15.49 -8.84
N SER A 71 -9.83 -15.65 -10.16
CA SER A 71 -8.68 -15.11 -10.89
C SER A 71 -9.10 -14.09 -11.95
N THR A 72 -10.33 -13.55 -11.87
CA THR A 72 -10.83 -12.55 -12.81
C THR A 72 -10.37 -11.18 -12.37
N ASN A 73 -9.72 -10.43 -13.25
CA ASN A 73 -9.16 -9.12 -12.91
C ASN A 73 -10.29 -8.09 -12.71
N CYS A 74 -10.18 -7.27 -11.66
CA CYS A 74 -11.00 -6.06 -11.57
C CYS A 74 -10.39 -4.90 -12.38
N TYR A 75 -9.08 -4.94 -12.61
CA TYR A 75 -8.35 -3.96 -13.38
C TYR A 75 -7.30 -4.66 -14.26
N SER A 76 -7.27 -4.35 -15.55
CA SER A 76 -6.35 -4.95 -16.53
C SER A 76 -5.85 -3.90 -17.51
N GLY A 77 -4.52 -3.86 -17.74
CA GLY A 77 -3.92 -2.80 -18.54
C GLY A 77 -4.21 -1.46 -17.88
N ASN A 78 -5.05 -0.64 -18.51
CA ASN A 78 -5.47 0.66 -18.00
C ASN A 78 -7.00 0.81 -17.84
N GLU A 79 -7.73 -0.30 -17.76
CA GLU A 79 -9.20 -0.31 -17.67
C GLU A 79 -9.69 -1.12 -16.47
N TRP A 80 -10.80 -0.67 -15.89
CA TRP A 80 -11.58 -1.39 -14.88
C TRP A 80 -12.60 -2.31 -15.57
N ASP A 81 -12.83 -3.49 -15.01
CA ASP A 81 -13.93 -4.37 -15.43
C ASP A 81 -15.26 -3.81 -14.89
N THR A 82 -16.09 -3.25 -15.78
CA THR A 82 -17.35 -2.60 -15.40
C THR A 82 -18.45 -3.56 -14.96
N ASP A 83 -18.33 -4.86 -15.25
CA ASP A 83 -19.28 -5.87 -14.78
C ASP A 83 -19.02 -6.21 -13.30
N ILE A 84 -17.78 -6.04 -12.83
CA ILE A 84 -17.38 -6.21 -11.42
C ILE A 84 -17.47 -4.88 -10.68
N CYS A 85 -17.01 -3.80 -11.31
CA CYS A 85 -16.87 -2.46 -10.74
C CYS A 85 -17.89 -1.50 -11.37
N SER A 86 -19.16 -1.62 -10.98
CA SER A 86 -20.24 -0.74 -11.43
C SER A 86 -20.22 0.64 -10.77
N ASP A 87 -19.79 0.70 -9.51
CA ASP A 87 -19.69 1.89 -8.67
C ASP A 87 -18.59 1.68 -7.61
N PRO A 88 -18.06 2.77 -7.02
CA PRO A 88 -16.97 2.67 -6.04
C PRO A 88 -17.27 1.77 -4.83
N GLU A 89 -18.49 1.85 -4.29
CA GLU A 89 -18.90 1.12 -3.09
C GLU A 89 -19.05 -0.39 -3.35
N THR A 90 -19.43 -0.79 -4.57
CA THR A 90 -19.49 -2.20 -4.99
C THR A 90 -18.12 -2.74 -5.38
N CYS A 91 -17.29 -1.91 -6.04
CA CYS A 91 -16.00 -2.35 -6.57
C CYS A 91 -15.00 -2.69 -5.45
N ALA A 92 -14.87 -1.83 -4.44
CA ALA A 92 -13.95 -2.04 -3.33
C ALA A 92 -14.14 -3.41 -2.62
N PRO A 93 -15.33 -3.76 -2.09
CA PRO A 93 -15.56 -5.08 -1.49
C PRO A 93 -15.46 -6.25 -2.45
N SER A 94 -15.64 -6.03 -3.76
CA SER A 94 -15.56 -7.12 -4.73
C SER A 94 -14.12 -7.48 -5.11
N CYS A 95 -13.16 -6.60 -4.85
CA CYS A 95 -11.80 -6.68 -5.38
C CYS A 95 -10.76 -6.77 -4.27
N ALA A 96 -9.75 -7.62 -4.50
CA ALA A 96 -8.70 -7.92 -3.55
C ALA A 96 -7.32 -7.58 -4.14
N LEU A 97 -6.47 -6.92 -3.35
CA LEU A 97 -5.05 -6.70 -3.65
C LEU A 97 -4.26 -7.95 -3.30
N ASP A 98 -3.61 -8.59 -4.27
CA ASP A 98 -2.83 -9.79 -3.99
C ASP A 98 -1.45 -9.48 -3.37
N GLY A 99 -0.82 -10.53 -2.84
CA GLY A 99 0.60 -10.49 -2.50
C GLY A 99 1.50 -10.23 -3.71
N ALA A 100 2.77 -9.93 -3.46
CA ALA A 100 3.73 -9.58 -4.51
C ALA A 100 4.89 -10.58 -4.64
N ASP A 101 5.15 -11.04 -5.86
CA ASP A 101 6.44 -11.61 -6.25
C ASP A 101 7.45 -10.48 -6.50
N TYR A 102 8.03 -9.97 -5.42
CA TYR A 102 8.95 -8.83 -5.41
C TYR A 102 10.07 -8.97 -6.44
N THR A 103 10.76 -10.11 -6.48
CA THR A 103 11.94 -10.27 -7.33
C THR A 103 11.59 -10.65 -8.77
N GLY A 104 10.71 -11.63 -8.99
CA GLY A 104 10.44 -12.16 -10.33
C GLY A 104 9.57 -11.23 -11.17
N THR A 105 8.58 -10.58 -10.54
CA THR A 105 7.61 -9.73 -11.23
C THR A 105 8.00 -8.27 -11.19
N TYR A 106 8.40 -7.76 -10.02
CA TYR A 106 8.65 -6.32 -9.83
C TYR A 106 10.14 -5.94 -9.93
N GLY A 107 11.06 -6.90 -9.83
CA GLY A 107 12.50 -6.64 -9.87
C GLY A 107 13.01 -5.88 -8.64
N ILE A 108 12.35 -6.11 -7.51
CA ILE A 108 12.69 -5.59 -6.20
C ILE A 108 13.48 -6.68 -5.46
N THR A 109 14.68 -6.32 -5.01
CA THR A 109 15.53 -7.19 -4.21
C THR A 109 16.07 -6.39 -3.04
N ALA A 110 16.00 -6.97 -1.84
CA ALA A 110 16.60 -6.42 -0.64
C ALA A 110 17.65 -7.40 -0.10
N ASP A 111 18.79 -6.85 0.33
CA ASP A 111 19.78 -7.52 1.16
C ASP A 111 19.69 -6.91 2.58
N THR A 112 20.68 -7.14 3.45
CA THR A 112 20.63 -6.69 4.86
C THR A 112 20.29 -5.22 5.00
N ASP A 113 21.03 -4.31 4.37
CA ASP A 113 20.89 -2.85 4.51
C ASP A 113 20.78 -2.14 3.15
N SER A 114 20.47 -2.89 2.09
CA SER A 114 20.38 -2.34 0.74
C SER A 114 19.13 -2.81 0.00
N LEU A 115 18.59 -1.93 -0.84
CA LEU A 115 17.42 -2.15 -1.67
C LEU A 115 17.75 -1.80 -3.11
N THR A 116 17.49 -2.71 -4.04
CA THR A 116 17.62 -2.48 -5.48
C THR A 116 16.25 -2.52 -6.14
N LEU A 117 15.94 -1.48 -6.91
CA LEU A 117 14.71 -1.34 -7.69
C LEU A 117 15.04 -1.29 -9.18
N LYS A 118 14.55 -2.26 -9.96
CA LYS A 118 14.72 -2.26 -11.42
C LYS A 118 13.60 -1.46 -12.08
N LEU A 119 13.97 -0.64 -13.07
CA LEU A 119 12.99 0.09 -13.87
C LEU A 119 12.10 -0.83 -14.71
N VAL A 120 12.65 -1.85 -15.37
CA VAL A 120 11.87 -2.76 -16.22
C VAL A 120 12.16 -4.20 -15.86
N THR A 121 11.10 -4.95 -15.53
CA THR A 121 11.17 -6.38 -15.21
C THR A 121 10.25 -7.15 -16.14
N LYS A 122 10.83 -8.01 -16.98
CA LYS A 122 10.08 -8.82 -17.95
C LYS A 122 9.81 -10.20 -17.35
N GLY A 123 8.56 -10.43 -16.95
CA GLY A 123 8.09 -11.73 -16.51
C GLY A 123 7.60 -12.59 -17.68
N SER A 124 7.09 -13.78 -17.36
CA SER A 124 6.57 -14.72 -18.38
C SER A 124 5.28 -14.24 -19.06
N TYR A 125 4.48 -13.42 -18.38
CA TYR A 125 3.14 -13.02 -18.83
C TYR A 125 2.90 -11.51 -18.85
N SER A 126 3.83 -10.72 -18.31
CA SER A 126 3.72 -9.27 -18.17
C SER A 126 5.10 -8.62 -18.18
N THR A 127 5.12 -7.31 -18.39
CA THR A 127 6.31 -6.47 -18.18
C THR A 127 5.95 -5.40 -17.16
N ASN A 128 6.63 -5.42 -16.02
CA ASN A 128 6.53 -4.37 -15.01
C ASN A 128 7.41 -3.17 -15.38
N ILE A 129 6.92 -1.97 -15.10
CA ILE A 129 7.65 -0.70 -15.27
C ILE A 129 7.57 0.08 -13.95
N GLY A 130 8.73 0.39 -13.38
CA GLY A 130 8.87 1.13 -12.13
C GLY A 130 8.36 0.37 -10.90
N SER A 131 8.44 1.04 -9.76
CA SER A 131 7.94 0.57 -8.47
C SER A 131 7.90 1.73 -7.48
N ARG A 132 6.95 1.71 -6.55
CA ARG A 132 6.97 2.51 -5.32
C ARG A 132 6.86 1.59 -4.12
N VAL A 133 7.70 1.79 -3.11
CA VAL A 133 7.73 0.97 -1.90
C VAL A 133 7.78 1.83 -0.64
N TYR A 134 7.32 1.27 0.47
CA TYR A 134 7.31 1.93 1.78
C TYR A 134 8.09 1.10 2.79
N VAL A 135 8.75 1.76 3.75
CA VAL A 135 9.40 1.09 4.87
C VAL A 135 8.36 0.72 5.93
N MET A 136 8.43 -0.51 6.41
CA MET A 136 7.52 -1.10 7.39
C MET A 136 8.22 -1.26 8.74
N GLU A 137 7.55 -0.86 9.83
CA GLU A 137 7.98 -1.12 11.21
C GLU A 137 7.46 -2.48 11.72
N SER A 138 6.33 -2.94 11.18
CA SER A 138 5.77 -4.27 11.39
C SER A 138 4.96 -4.69 10.17
N ASP A 139 4.44 -5.91 10.14
CA ASP A 139 3.66 -6.45 9.02
C ASP A 139 2.42 -5.57 8.66
N ASP A 140 1.88 -4.82 9.61
CA ASP A 140 0.66 -4.01 9.42
C ASP A 140 0.88 -2.50 9.65
N THR A 141 2.12 -2.02 9.74
CA THR A 141 2.38 -0.60 10.06
C THR A 141 3.61 -0.04 9.36
N TYR A 142 3.44 1.08 8.65
CA TYR A 142 4.55 1.85 8.09
C TYR A 142 5.45 2.41 9.17
N LYS A 143 6.76 2.49 8.88
CA LYS A 143 7.70 3.20 9.74
C LYS A 143 7.48 4.70 9.61
N ALA A 144 7.01 5.33 10.69
CA ALA A 144 6.84 6.78 10.75
C ALA A 144 8.11 7.49 11.23
N TYR A 145 8.53 8.54 10.50
CA TYR A 145 9.71 9.33 10.83
C TYR A 145 9.31 10.75 11.24
N LYS A 146 9.73 11.17 12.44
CA LYS A 146 9.53 12.55 12.93
C LYS A 146 10.77 13.38 12.64
N LEU A 147 10.84 13.96 11.44
CA LEU A 147 12.08 14.55 10.90
C LEU A 147 12.50 15.88 11.52
N LEU A 148 11.57 16.65 12.11
CA LEU A 148 11.91 17.95 12.68
C LEU A 148 12.94 17.81 13.81
N ASN A 149 14.05 18.55 13.66
CA ASN A 149 15.19 18.51 14.58
C ASN A 149 15.82 17.11 14.71
N GLN A 150 15.75 16.30 13.65
CA GLN A 150 16.47 15.04 13.48
C GLN A 150 17.38 15.10 12.24
N GLU A 151 18.18 14.06 12.05
CA GLU A 151 18.99 13.83 10.86
C GLU A 151 18.54 12.53 10.20
N PHE A 152 18.44 12.53 8.87
CA PHE A 152 18.18 11.33 8.06
C PHE A 152 19.31 11.20 7.04
N THR A 153 19.91 10.01 6.95
CA THR A 153 21.03 9.73 6.04
C THR A 153 20.82 8.38 5.36
N PHE A 154 21.35 8.25 4.14
CA PHE A 154 21.32 7.02 3.36
C PHE A 154 22.43 7.07 2.29
N ASP A 155 22.86 5.90 1.85
CA ASP A 155 23.73 5.75 0.68
C ASP A 155 22.89 5.42 -0.56
N VAL A 156 23.32 5.89 -1.73
CA VAL A 156 22.59 5.67 -2.98
C VAL A 156 23.54 5.52 -4.18
N ASP A 157 23.22 4.56 -5.05
CA ASP A 157 23.88 4.38 -6.34
C ASP A 157 22.90 4.70 -7.48
N VAL A 158 23.11 5.84 -8.13
CA VAL A 158 22.36 6.27 -9.32
C VAL A 158 23.16 6.13 -10.61
N SER A 159 24.29 5.42 -10.60
CA SER A 159 25.22 5.33 -11.74
C SER A 159 24.60 4.75 -13.01
N ASN A 160 23.56 3.93 -12.87
CA ASN A 160 22.81 3.32 -13.97
C ASN A 160 21.46 4.00 -14.26
N LEU A 161 21.16 5.14 -13.62
CA LEU A 161 19.97 5.95 -13.89
C LEU A 161 20.36 7.14 -14.75
N ASP A 162 20.08 7.10 -16.04
CA ASP A 162 20.39 8.20 -16.96
C ASP A 162 19.21 9.17 -17.10
N CYS A 163 19.33 10.13 -18.02
CA CYS A 163 18.36 11.15 -18.37
C CYS A 163 16.93 10.59 -18.53
N GLY A 164 15.96 11.30 -17.94
CA GLY A 164 14.54 10.95 -18.04
C GLY A 164 14.07 9.93 -17.01
N LEU A 165 14.96 9.44 -16.15
CA LEU A 165 14.64 8.59 -15.01
C LEU A 165 14.76 9.36 -13.70
N ASN A 166 14.06 8.87 -12.68
CA ASN A 166 14.11 9.39 -11.32
C ASN A 166 14.16 8.22 -10.33
N GLY A 167 15.24 8.12 -9.57
CA GLY A 167 15.32 7.31 -8.35
C GLY A 167 15.02 8.23 -7.17
N ALA A 168 13.86 8.04 -6.55
CA ALA A 168 13.36 8.94 -5.52
C ALA A 168 13.37 8.31 -4.12
N LEU A 169 13.75 9.10 -3.12
CA LEU A 169 13.56 8.83 -1.70
C LEU A 169 12.97 10.10 -1.06
N TYR A 170 11.76 9.97 -0.53
CA TYR A 170 10.97 11.09 -0.06
C TYR A 170 10.03 10.65 1.07
N PHE A 171 9.45 11.63 1.78
CA PHE A 171 8.51 11.41 2.86
C PHE A 171 7.18 12.05 2.53
N VAL A 172 6.09 11.35 2.84
CA VAL A 172 4.72 11.84 2.69
C VAL A 172 3.93 11.60 3.98
N ASP A 173 2.95 12.47 4.25
CA ASP A 173 2.13 12.41 5.47
C ASP A 173 0.96 11.42 5.34
N MET A 174 1.29 10.16 5.08
CA MET A 174 0.35 9.03 5.05
C MET A 174 0.01 8.54 6.47
N ASP A 175 -1.19 7.97 6.65
CA ASP A 175 -1.51 7.25 7.90
C ASP A 175 -0.67 5.98 8.01
N THR A 176 -0.16 5.68 9.21
CA THR A 176 0.74 4.54 9.42
C THR A 176 0.09 3.17 9.20
N ASP A 177 -1.24 3.10 9.21
CA ASP A 177 -2.02 1.89 8.93
C ASP A 177 -2.54 1.84 7.47
N GLY A 178 -2.09 2.75 6.60
CA GLY A 178 -2.60 2.89 5.22
C GLY A 178 -4.03 3.46 5.15
N GLY A 179 -4.54 4.01 6.24
CA GLY A 179 -5.87 4.63 6.34
C GLY A 179 -6.97 3.68 6.82
N MET A 180 -6.64 2.46 7.28
CA MET A 180 -7.65 1.48 7.75
C MET A 180 -8.54 2.04 8.87
N SER A 181 -7.95 2.73 9.85
CA SER A 181 -8.70 3.29 10.98
C SER A 181 -9.63 4.43 10.58
N ARG A 182 -9.29 5.18 9.52
CA ARG A 182 -10.08 6.30 9.00
C ARG A 182 -11.14 5.86 8.00
N PHE A 183 -10.88 4.80 7.25
CA PHE A 183 -11.70 4.36 6.12
C PHE A 183 -12.06 2.89 6.26
N SER A 184 -13.28 2.61 6.72
CA SER A 184 -13.77 1.24 6.88
C SER A 184 -13.83 0.45 5.56
N GLY A 185 -13.78 1.16 4.42
CA GLY A 185 -13.67 0.58 3.09
C GLY A 185 -12.25 0.09 2.74
N ASN A 186 -11.26 0.26 3.61
CA ASN A 186 -9.90 -0.29 3.42
C ASN A 186 -9.65 -1.41 4.44
N ALA A 187 -9.63 -2.66 3.98
CA ALA A 187 -9.26 -3.82 4.80
C ALA A 187 -7.86 -4.37 4.46
N ALA A 188 -7.16 -3.77 3.49
CA ALA A 188 -5.84 -4.21 3.06
C ALA A 188 -4.72 -3.48 3.83
N GLY A 189 -4.85 -2.16 4.01
CA GLY A 189 -3.98 -1.37 4.87
C GLY A 189 -2.52 -1.27 4.46
N ALA A 190 -1.68 -0.91 5.43
CA ALA A 190 -0.23 -0.72 5.23
C ALA A 190 0.45 -1.99 4.71
N LYS A 191 -0.02 -3.18 5.15
CA LYS A 191 0.47 -4.49 4.71
C LYS A 191 0.44 -4.69 3.19
N TYR A 192 -0.47 -4.02 2.51
CA TYR A 192 -0.63 -4.06 1.05
C TYR A 192 -0.33 -2.73 0.36
N GLY A 193 0.35 -1.79 1.03
CA GLY A 193 0.82 -0.56 0.39
C GLY A 193 -0.29 0.44 0.06
N THR A 194 -1.38 0.48 0.84
CA THR A 194 -2.51 1.40 0.60
C THR A 194 -2.32 2.78 1.26
N GLY A 195 -3.14 3.75 0.85
CA GLY A 195 -3.20 5.06 1.50
C GLY A 195 -2.23 6.10 0.95
N TYR A 196 -1.61 5.86 -0.20
CA TYR A 196 -0.70 6.81 -0.81
C TYR A 196 -1.35 8.18 -1.04
N CYS A 197 -0.54 9.21 -0.83
CA CYS A 197 -0.82 10.60 -1.12
C CYS A 197 0.53 11.30 -1.34
N ASP A 198 0.52 12.41 -2.06
CA ASP A 198 1.65 13.32 -2.17
C ASP A 198 1.15 14.74 -2.48
N ALA A 199 2.06 15.69 -2.69
CA ALA A 199 1.68 17.08 -2.93
C ALA A 199 1.13 17.33 -4.34
N GLN A 200 1.23 16.34 -5.24
CA GLN A 200 0.69 16.40 -6.60
C GLN A 200 -0.79 16.02 -6.65
N CYS A 201 -1.34 15.50 -5.54
CA CYS A 201 -2.73 15.04 -5.47
C CYS A 201 -3.06 14.03 -6.57
N PRO A 202 -2.32 12.90 -6.67
CA PRO A 202 -2.33 12.04 -7.83
C PRO A 202 -3.69 11.37 -7.99
N GLN A 203 -4.20 11.36 -9.22
CA GLN A 203 -5.52 10.82 -9.57
C GLN A 203 -5.45 9.41 -10.18
N ASP A 204 -4.25 8.86 -10.35
CA ASP A 204 -3.99 7.55 -10.94
C ASP A 204 -4.06 6.40 -9.93
N LEU A 205 -4.24 6.73 -8.65
CA LEU A 205 -4.45 5.73 -7.60
C LEU A 205 -5.77 5.01 -7.83
N LYS A 206 -5.69 3.68 -7.91
CA LYS A 206 -6.86 2.81 -8.05
C LYS A 206 -7.80 2.86 -6.85
N PHE A 207 -7.27 3.11 -5.65
CA PHE A 207 -8.04 3.21 -4.42
C PHE A 207 -7.65 4.46 -3.63
N ILE A 208 -8.64 5.21 -3.17
CA ILE A 208 -8.48 6.42 -2.34
C ILE A 208 -9.56 6.37 -1.26
N SER A 209 -9.18 6.60 0.01
CA SER A 209 -10.13 6.62 1.14
C SER A 209 -10.99 5.36 1.29
N GLY A 210 -10.47 4.20 0.93
CA GLY A 210 -11.20 2.92 0.97
C GLY A 210 -12.25 2.72 -0.13
N GLU A 211 -12.27 3.60 -1.14
CA GLU A 211 -13.13 3.49 -2.32
C GLU A 211 -12.31 3.26 -3.58
N ALA A 212 -12.86 2.51 -4.54
CA ALA A 212 -12.24 2.37 -5.85
C ALA A 212 -12.44 3.66 -6.69
N ASN A 213 -11.37 4.20 -7.25
CA ASN A 213 -11.38 5.48 -7.97
C ASN A 213 -11.90 5.36 -9.42
N ILE A 214 -13.02 4.69 -9.61
CA ILE A 214 -13.52 4.31 -10.95
C ILE A 214 -14.34 5.40 -11.64
N LEU A 215 -14.83 6.40 -10.89
CA LEU A 215 -15.67 7.46 -11.44
C LEU A 215 -14.86 8.27 -12.45
N ASN A 216 -15.39 8.44 -13.66
CA ASN A 216 -14.71 9.14 -14.77
C ASN A 216 -13.30 8.63 -15.07
N TRP A 217 -13.04 7.33 -14.83
CA TRP A 217 -11.75 6.74 -15.14
C TRP A 217 -11.40 6.94 -16.62
N THR A 218 -10.24 7.53 -16.87
CA THR A 218 -9.72 7.81 -18.22
C THR A 218 -8.37 7.13 -18.38
N ALA A 219 -8.30 6.14 -19.28
CA ALA A 219 -7.06 5.46 -19.62
C ALA A 219 -6.00 6.43 -20.14
N SER A 220 -4.76 6.28 -19.68
CA SER A 220 -3.64 7.10 -20.15
C SER A 220 -3.33 6.80 -21.62
N ALA A 221 -3.09 7.85 -22.40
CA ALA A 221 -2.71 7.72 -23.81
C ALA A 221 -1.22 7.32 -23.99
N THR A 222 -0.41 7.47 -22.95
CA THR A 222 1.05 7.28 -23.00
C THR A 222 1.54 6.17 -22.08
N ASP A 223 0.68 5.60 -21.25
CA ASP A 223 0.98 4.49 -20.35
C ASP A 223 -0.15 3.45 -20.39
N SER A 224 0.20 2.23 -20.78
CA SER A 224 -0.76 1.12 -20.91
C SER A 224 -1.22 0.53 -19.58
N ASN A 225 -0.65 0.96 -18.45
CA ASN A 225 -0.92 0.41 -17.12
C ASN A 225 -1.63 1.39 -16.18
N SER A 226 -1.77 2.66 -16.60
CA SER A 226 -2.34 3.73 -15.77
C SER A 226 -3.48 4.46 -16.47
N GLY A 227 -4.25 5.15 -15.65
CA GLY A 227 -5.30 6.07 -16.04
C GLY A 227 -5.55 7.02 -14.87
N THR A 228 -6.55 7.87 -14.97
CA THR A 228 -6.91 8.80 -13.89
C THR A 228 -8.40 8.73 -13.59
N GLY A 229 -8.74 8.64 -12.31
CA GLY A 229 -10.11 8.71 -11.83
C GLY A 229 -10.54 10.14 -11.46
N LYS A 230 -11.73 10.25 -10.87
CA LYS A 230 -12.30 11.53 -10.42
C LYS A 230 -11.56 12.14 -9.24
N TYR A 231 -11.05 11.30 -8.33
CA TYR A 231 -10.45 11.73 -7.09
C TYR A 231 -8.93 11.72 -7.16
N GLY A 232 -8.29 12.58 -6.36
CA GLY A 232 -6.86 12.56 -6.10
C GLY A 232 -6.59 12.54 -4.59
N SER A 233 -5.39 12.12 -4.19
CA SER A 233 -5.01 11.93 -2.78
C SER A 233 -3.88 12.87 -2.37
N CYS A 234 -4.18 13.92 -1.60
CA CYS A 234 -3.23 14.98 -1.27
C CYS A 234 -2.65 14.83 0.14
N CYS A 235 -1.36 15.08 0.31
CA CYS A 235 -0.75 15.35 1.61
C CYS A 235 0.56 16.14 1.47
N ALA A 236 1.15 16.54 2.59
CA ALA A 236 2.46 17.18 2.58
C ALA A 236 3.55 16.19 2.15
N GLU A 237 4.57 16.70 1.47
CA GLU A 237 5.66 15.92 0.88
C GLU A 237 7.01 16.60 1.14
N MET A 238 8.02 15.79 1.47
CA MET A 238 9.40 16.22 1.61
C MET A 238 10.29 15.31 0.77
N ASP A 239 10.68 15.82 -0.38
CA ASP A 239 11.60 15.18 -1.31
C ASP A 239 13.02 15.33 -0.78
N ILE A 240 13.55 14.27 -0.17
CA ILE A 240 14.95 14.24 0.28
C ILE A 240 15.88 14.03 -0.90
N TRP A 241 15.43 13.25 -1.88
CA TRP A 241 16.22 12.89 -3.05
C TRP A 241 15.32 12.58 -4.23
N GLU A 242 15.36 13.43 -5.25
CA GLU A 242 14.89 13.11 -6.60
C GLU A 242 16.08 13.25 -7.55
N SER A 243 16.46 12.16 -8.22
CA SER A 243 17.78 12.11 -8.84
C SER A 243 17.94 11.08 -9.95
N ASN A 244 18.90 11.37 -10.80
CA ASN A 244 19.58 10.42 -11.68
C ASN A 244 21.08 10.75 -11.69
N SER A 245 21.87 10.03 -12.50
CA SER A 245 23.32 10.24 -12.62
C SER A 245 23.74 11.65 -13.09
N ILE A 246 22.81 12.45 -13.60
CA ILE A 246 23.07 13.76 -14.20
C ILE A 246 22.70 14.91 -13.26
N SER A 247 21.65 14.77 -12.47
CA SER A 247 21.10 15.85 -11.64
C SER A 247 20.35 15.32 -10.43
N ASN A 248 20.32 16.11 -9.36
CA ASN A 248 19.54 15.84 -8.14
C ASN A 248 18.84 17.10 -7.64
N ALA A 249 17.76 16.91 -6.89
CA ALA A 249 17.04 17.95 -6.15
C ALA A 249 16.56 17.40 -4.79
N TYR A 250 16.35 18.32 -3.85
CA TYR A 250 15.62 18.10 -2.61
C TYR A 250 14.63 19.26 -2.43
N THR A 251 13.36 18.96 -2.14
CA THR A 251 12.26 19.92 -2.26
C THR A 251 11.25 19.72 -1.14
N SER A 252 10.77 20.82 -0.57
CA SER A 252 9.68 20.79 0.42
C SER A 252 8.37 21.21 -0.24
N HIS A 253 7.33 20.39 -0.09
CA HIS A 253 5.99 20.63 -0.61
C HIS A 253 4.97 20.69 0.56
N PRO A 254 4.62 21.90 1.03
CA PRO A 254 3.75 22.10 2.18
C PRO A 254 2.25 21.98 1.88
#